data_AF-A0AAD1GK50-F1
#
_entry.id   AF-A0AAD1GK50-F1
#
_cell.length_a   1.000
_cell.length_b   1.000
_cell.length_c   1.000
_cell.angle_alpha   90.00
_cell.angle_beta   90.00
_cell.angle_gamma   90.00
#
_symmetry.space_group_name_H-M   'P 1'
#
loop_
_entity.id
_entity.type
_entity.pdbx_description
1 polymer ?
#
loop_
_entity_poly.entity_id
_entity_poly.type
_entity_poly.pdbx_seq_one_letter_code
_entity_poly.pdbx_strand_id
1 'polypeptide(L)'
;MRCLLLAFLLLGSLPAVALDRFQVEGYMLPNGMQLILKPGSERGHVAIRLVVGVGLDDFSCANKELPHLLEHLLFSGVDEGGEGGLEERMQALGGEWNAFTSNADTTFVIEAPARNQRKVLDLLLALLTRTRIDEKALEAAKRVVEREDGGHYTHLQRWLDHQDLGHKASNQLAVELGLRCAERAEVERHTLARLEQVRKDWYAPNNMTLIVVGDLDRLLPAYLERAFGELEPVEPSPHEALPQIRYKAVTKRNLIHGLVGNSAKLHWLFPEPVLDEQHDETFDLLKDYLDWALYRQLRLASGLSYGPWTEREVFGGVGFFSLNADLSREDLPEAEQALEELRKRLLKDGLDPADFVRIKRAAIAHQSWAVQGNSALADYYWGALGDYEDGRFANPALRLQEVSLEQANVALRELLKDPGYLRIEKPLLSDDELVWGLGGLLGLLLLGLVVWQVRRRARPNEE
;
A
#
# COMPACT_ATOMS: atom_id res chain seq x y z
N MET A 1 -64.20 9.53 -9.73
CA MET A 1 -63.43 9.11 -8.53
C MET A 1 -62.57 7.85 -8.71
N ARG A 2 -62.51 7.22 -9.90
CA ARG A 2 -61.65 6.04 -10.15
C ARG A 2 -60.32 6.32 -10.87
N CYS A 3 -60.10 7.53 -11.37
CA CYS A 3 -58.86 7.92 -12.06
C CYS A 3 -57.82 8.62 -11.16
N LEU A 4 -58.17 8.98 -9.92
CA LEU A 4 -57.26 9.65 -8.97
C LEU A 4 -56.44 8.67 -8.10
N LEU A 5 -56.83 7.40 -8.04
CA LEU A 5 -56.12 6.37 -7.27
C LEU A 5 -54.93 5.75 -8.01
N LEU A 6 -54.86 5.86 -9.34
CA LEU A 6 -53.70 5.37 -10.11
C LEU A 6 -52.52 6.36 -10.12
N ALA A 7 -52.77 7.66 -9.91
CA ALA A 7 -51.72 8.68 -9.91
C ALA A 7 -50.89 8.68 -8.60
N PHE A 8 -51.45 8.17 -7.49
CA PHE A 8 -50.73 8.05 -6.22
C PHE A 8 -49.89 6.77 -6.10
N LEU A 9 -50.11 5.77 -6.95
CA LEU A 9 -49.32 4.53 -6.96
C LEU A 9 -48.02 4.64 -7.77
N LEU A 10 -47.83 5.73 -8.54
CA LEU A 10 -46.60 6.01 -9.30
C LEU A 10 -45.60 6.91 -8.56
N LEU A 11 -45.94 7.40 -7.36
CA LEU A 11 -45.04 8.19 -6.49
C LEU A 11 -44.30 7.34 -5.45
N GLY A 12 -44.49 6.02 -5.44
CA GLY A 12 -43.91 5.09 -4.47
C GLY A 12 -42.63 4.36 -4.94
N SER A 13 -42.13 4.64 -6.13
CA SER A 13 -40.90 4.03 -6.66
C SER A 13 -39.74 5.01 -6.65
N LEU A 14 -39.18 5.26 -5.47
CA LEU A 14 -37.82 5.80 -5.35
C LEU A 14 -36.89 4.78 -4.67
N PRO A 15 -36.47 3.69 -5.35
CA PRO A 15 -35.23 3.02 -5.03
C PRO A 15 -34.08 3.51 -5.94
N ALA A 16 -34.15 4.74 -6.47
CA ALA A 16 -33.08 5.30 -7.31
C ALA A 16 -31.96 5.97 -6.49
N VAL A 17 -32.24 6.40 -5.24
CA VAL A 17 -31.26 7.10 -4.39
C VAL A 17 -30.24 6.13 -3.75
N ALA A 18 -30.56 4.83 -3.69
CA ALA A 18 -29.68 3.81 -3.13
C ALA A 18 -28.62 3.28 -4.13
N LEU A 19 -28.69 3.67 -5.41
CA LEU A 19 -27.81 3.15 -6.48
C LEU A 19 -26.58 4.02 -6.76
N ASP A 20 -26.65 5.32 -6.46
CA ASP A 20 -25.48 6.20 -6.65
C ASP A 20 -24.47 5.96 -5.53
N ARG A 21 -23.38 5.24 -5.81
CA ARG A 21 -22.32 5.00 -4.83
C ARG A 21 -21.57 6.28 -4.42
N PHE A 22 -21.68 7.36 -5.17
CA PHE A 22 -20.95 8.61 -4.88
C PHE A 22 -21.71 9.52 -3.91
N GLN A 23 -22.96 9.20 -3.58
CA GLN A 23 -23.75 9.95 -2.60
C GLN A 23 -23.91 9.14 -1.30
N VAL A 24 -23.59 9.77 -0.17
CA VAL A 24 -23.67 9.17 1.16
C VAL A 24 -24.42 10.09 2.13
N GLU A 25 -24.91 9.53 3.24
CA GLU A 25 -25.36 10.33 4.37
C GLU A 25 -24.17 10.58 5.28
N GLY A 26 -23.52 11.74 5.12
CA GLY A 26 -22.37 12.12 5.93
C GLY A 26 -22.62 13.39 6.73
N TYR A 27 -22.18 13.39 7.98
CA TYR A 27 -22.31 14.52 8.91
C TYR A 27 -21.30 14.41 10.05
N MET A 28 -20.98 15.54 10.67
CA MET A 28 -20.11 15.59 11.85
C MET A 28 -20.95 15.58 13.14
N LEU A 29 -20.49 14.79 14.12
CA LEU A 29 -21.00 14.87 15.48
C LEU A 29 -20.49 16.16 16.19
N PRO A 30 -21.15 16.62 17.26
CA PRO A 30 -20.71 17.80 18.01
C PRO A 30 -19.29 17.71 18.59
N ASN A 31 -18.78 16.50 18.82
CA ASN A 31 -17.41 16.24 19.27
C ASN A 31 -16.40 16.13 18.12
N GLY A 32 -16.79 16.47 16.89
CA GLY A 32 -15.92 16.51 15.72
C GLY A 32 -15.76 15.19 14.97
N MET A 33 -16.36 14.09 15.44
CA MET A 33 -16.29 12.81 14.72
C MET A 33 -17.08 12.85 13.41
N GLN A 34 -16.44 12.49 12.31
CA GLN A 34 -17.10 12.38 11.01
C GLN A 34 -17.81 11.03 10.91
N LEU A 35 -19.09 11.04 10.54
CA LEU A 35 -19.87 9.85 10.22
C LEU A 35 -20.14 9.80 8.72
N ILE A 36 -20.00 8.62 8.11
CA ILE A 36 -20.36 8.35 6.72
C ILE A 36 -21.23 7.09 6.70
N LEU A 37 -22.51 7.26 6.40
CA LEU A 37 -23.49 6.19 6.39
C LEU A 37 -23.97 5.93 4.97
N LYS A 38 -23.93 4.67 4.55
CA LYS A 38 -24.43 4.23 3.24
C LYS A 38 -25.31 2.99 3.36
N PRO A 39 -26.62 3.09 3.10
CA PRO A 39 -27.44 1.92 2.85
C PRO A 39 -26.88 1.11 1.69
N GLY A 40 -26.58 -0.17 1.94
CA GLY A 40 -26.02 -1.11 0.98
C GLY A 40 -27.10 -1.88 0.22
N SER A 41 -26.67 -2.59 -0.83
CA SER A 41 -27.57 -3.44 -1.63
C SER A 41 -27.68 -4.89 -1.10
N GLU A 42 -26.68 -5.33 -0.34
CA GLU A 42 -26.63 -6.67 0.25
C GLU A 42 -27.31 -6.66 1.63
N ARG A 43 -28.35 -7.49 1.78
CA ARG A 43 -29.14 -7.57 3.01
C ARG A 43 -28.44 -8.40 4.08
N GLY A 44 -28.70 -8.06 5.35
CA GLY A 44 -28.22 -8.84 6.49
C GLY A 44 -26.72 -8.71 6.79
N HIS A 45 -26.02 -7.82 6.08
CA HIS A 45 -24.58 -7.59 6.21
C HIS A 45 -24.28 -6.10 6.48
N VAL A 46 -23.30 -5.82 7.32
CA VAL A 46 -22.76 -4.48 7.56
C VAL A 46 -21.23 -4.51 7.54
N ALA A 47 -20.65 -3.61 6.77
CA ALA A 47 -19.23 -3.31 6.72
C ALA A 47 -18.98 -2.00 7.48
N ILE A 48 -18.03 -2.00 8.39
CA ILE A 48 -17.67 -0.85 9.23
C ILE A 48 -16.18 -0.56 9.03
N ARG A 49 -15.83 0.71 8.81
CA ARG A 49 -14.46 1.22 8.87
C ARG A 49 -14.39 2.34 9.87
N LEU A 50 -13.52 2.20 10.86
CA LEU A 50 -13.14 3.33 11.70
C LEU A 50 -11.73 3.75 11.30
N VAL A 51 -11.64 4.89 10.64
CA VAL A 51 -10.38 5.48 10.19
C VAL A 51 -9.93 6.47 11.25
N VAL A 52 -8.74 6.24 11.82
CA VAL A 52 -8.06 7.17 12.72
C VAL A 52 -6.99 7.87 11.90
N GLY A 53 -7.01 9.21 11.85
CA GLY A 53 -6.08 10.04 11.07
C GLY A 53 -4.68 10.08 11.68
N VAL A 54 -4.04 8.92 11.82
CA VAL A 54 -2.67 8.75 12.29
C VAL A 54 -2.04 7.57 11.58
N GLY A 55 -0.91 7.78 10.91
CA GLY A 55 -0.19 6.73 10.19
C GLY A 55 1.32 6.76 10.45
N LEU A 56 2.06 5.93 9.73
CA LEU A 56 3.53 5.85 9.86
C LEU A 56 4.23 7.18 9.52
N ASP A 57 3.63 8.04 8.68
CA ASP A 57 4.23 9.31 8.27
C ASP A 57 4.11 10.43 9.31
N ASP A 58 3.26 10.26 10.34
CA ASP A 58 3.14 11.18 11.48
C ASP A 58 4.27 11.06 12.51
N PHE A 59 5.20 10.14 12.27
CA PHE A 59 6.29 9.85 13.18
C PHE A 59 7.65 9.88 12.48
N SER A 60 8.66 10.34 13.24
CA SER A 60 10.06 10.28 12.80
C SER A 60 10.51 8.84 12.57
N CYS A 61 11.60 8.62 11.84
CA CYS A 61 12.17 7.28 11.66
C CYS A 61 12.46 6.54 12.97
N ALA A 62 12.69 7.25 14.09
CA ALA A 62 12.86 6.64 15.39
C ALA A 62 11.53 6.17 16.03
N ASN A 63 10.41 6.71 15.59
CA ASN A 63 9.10 6.44 16.19
C ASN A 63 8.11 5.88 15.17
N LYS A 64 8.59 5.52 13.97
CA LYS A 64 7.79 5.12 12.81
C LYS A 64 6.79 4.00 13.12
N GLU A 65 7.15 3.06 13.99
CA GLU A 65 6.33 1.89 14.36
C GLU A 65 5.33 2.16 15.52
N LEU A 66 5.31 3.36 16.11
CA LEU A 66 4.38 3.67 17.21
C LEU A 66 2.89 3.45 16.90
N PRO A 67 2.34 3.93 15.76
CA PRO A 67 0.92 3.74 15.48
C PRO A 67 0.57 2.27 15.25
N HIS A 68 1.45 1.52 14.57
CA HIS A 68 1.29 0.08 14.34
C HIS A 68 1.40 -0.72 15.66
N LEU A 69 2.34 -0.37 16.54
CA LEU A 69 2.44 -1.01 17.86
C LEU A 69 1.21 -0.71 18.73
N LEU A 70 0.66 0.51 18.66
CA LEU A 70 -0.57 0.87 19.36
C LEU A 70 -1.78 0.11 18.82
N GLU A 71 -1.87 -0.07 17.50
CA GLU A 71 -2.90 -0.89 16.86
C GLU A 71 -2.93 -2.30 17.46
N HIS A 72 -1.80 -3.02 17.47
CA HIS A 72 -1.67 -4.34 18.12
C HIS A 72 -2.08 -4.32 19.59
N LEU A 73 -1.65 -3.29 20.32
CA LEU A 73 -1.99 -3.15 21.73
C LEU A 73 -3.48 -2.98 21.97
N LEU A 74 -4.21 -2.32 21.07
CA LEU A 74 -5.65 -2.15 21.21
C LEU A 74 -6.40 -3.48 21.16
N PHE A 75 -5.87 -4.49 20.46
CA PHE A 75 -6.41 -5.85 20.44
C PHE A 75 -6.01 -6.72 21.63
N SER A 76 -5.17 -6.23 22.55
CA SER A 76 -4.72 -7.01 23.72
C SER A 76 -5.84 -7.39 24.70
N GLY A 77 -7.00 -6.74 24.62
CA GLY A 77 -8.22 -7.08 25.35
C GLY A 77 -8.82 -5.91 26.15
N VAL A 78 -10.14 -5.98 26.37
CA VAL A 78 -10.93 -4.98 27.12
C VAL A 78 -11.28 -5.40 28.54
N ASP A 79 -10.93 -6.63 28.91
CA ASP A 79 -11.13 -7.24 30.23
C ASP A 79 -10.09 -8.36 30.48
N GLU A 80 -10.27 -9.11 31.58
CA GLU A 80 -9.37 -10.21 31.98
C GLU A 80 -9.32 -11.38 30.97
N GLY A 81 -10.23 -11.43 29.99
CA GLY A 81 -10.21 -12.41 28.91
C GLY A 81 -9.11 -12.15 27.87
N GLY A 82 -8.50 -10.96 27.88
CA GLY A 82 -7.45 -10.58 26.94
C GLY A 82 -7.90 -10.65 25.47
N GLU A 83 -6.93 -10.78 24.56
CA GLU A 83 -7.14 -10.92 23.12
C GLU A 83 -8.07 -12.11 22.77
N GLY A 84 -7.88 -13.26 23.41
CA GLY A 84 -8.70 -14.45 23.16
C GLY A 84 -10.18 -14.23 23.52
N GLY A 85 -10.46 -13.61 24.67
CA GLY A 85 -11.84 -13.27 25.06
C GLY A 85 -12.46 -12.20 24.17
N LEU A 86 -11.64 -11.28 23.64
CA LEU A 86 -12.06 -10.27 22.69
C LEU A 86 -12.50 -10.92 21.35
N GLU A 87 -11.71 -11.86 20.85
CA GLU A 87 -12.00 -12.62 19.64
C GLU A 87 -13.26 -13.52 19.81
N GLU A 88 -13.39 -14.22 20.94
CA GLU A 88 -14.60 -15.01 21.25
C GLU A 88 -15.88 -14.16 21.23
N ARG A 89 -15.81 -12.91 21.70
CA ARG A 89 -16.95 -11.98 21.66
C ARG A 89 -17.31 -11.59 20.23
N MET A 90 -16.32 -11.30 19.39
CA MET A 90 -16.55 -10.97 17.97
C MET A 90 -17.17 -12.17 17.22
N GLN A 91 -16.62 -13.37 17.43
CA GLN A 91 -17.14 -14.62 16.85
C GLN A 91 -18.56 -14.93 17.31
N ALA A 92 -18.90 -14.68 18.58
CA ALA A 92 -20.26 -14.85 19.09
C ALA A 92 -21.28 -13.89 18.44
N LEU A 93 -20.82 -12.74 17.95
CA LEU A 93 -21.63 -11.82 17.13
C LEU A 93 -21.69 -12.24 15.65
N GLY A 94 -20.92 -13.27 15.27
CA GLY A 94 -20.76 -13.73 13.90
C GLY A 94 -20.03 -12.72 13.02
N GLY A 95 -19.32 -11.77 13.63
CA GLY A 95 -18.50 -10.80 12.93
C GLY A 95 -17.05 -11.25 12.84
N GLU A 96 -16.30 -10.52 12.05
CA GLU A 96 -14.86 -10.61 11.92
C GLU A 96 -14.29 -9.19 11.89
N TRP A 97 -13.05 -9.05 12.31
CA TRP A 97 -12.37 -7.77 12.32
C TRP A 97 -10.89 -7.89 12.01
N ASN A 98 -10.34 -6.78 11.59
CA ASN A 98 -8.91 -6.59 11.44
C ASN A 98 -8.58 -5.11 11.70
N ALA A 99 -7.31 -4.78 11.76
CA ALA A 99 -6.85 -3.41 11.66
C ALA A 99 -5.63 -3.31 10.75
N PHE A 100 -5.42 -2.12 10.21
CA PHE A 100 -4.31 -1.84 9.32
C PHE A 100 -3.77 -0.45 9.63
N THR A 101 -2.47 -0.36 9.87
CA THR A 101 -1.76 0.92 9.92
C THR A 101 -1.04 1.16 8.59
N SER A 102 -1.53 2.15 7.84
CA SER A 102 -0.97 2.65 6.60
C SER A 102 0.04 3.78 6.87
N ASN A 103 0.61 4.35 5.80
CA ASN A 103 1.43 5.56 5.95
C ASN A 103 0.61 6.76 6.45
N ALA A 104 -0.68 6.84 6.11
CA ALA A 104 -1.53 8.00 6.35
C ALA A 104 -2.53 7.82 7.51
N ASP A 105 -2.89 6.59 7.85
CA ASP A 105 -4.00 6.32 8.79
C ASP A 105 -3.89 4.93 9.44
N THR A 106 -4.58 4.74 10.56
CA THR A 106 -4.83 3.43 11.17
C THR A 106 -6.32 3.16 11.11
N THR A 107 -6.71 2.07 10.45
CA THR A 107 -8.11 1.74 10.20
C THR A 107 -8.52 0.39 10.77
N PHE A 108 -9.61 0.38 11.54
CA PHE A 108 -10.28 -0.82 12.01
C PHE A 108 -11.33 -1.25 11.00
N VAL A 109 -11.21 -2.48 10.51
CA VAL A 109 -12.04 -3.09 9.49
C VAL A 109 -12.92 -4.13 10.17
N ILE A 110 -14.24 -3.99 10.09
CA ILE A 110 -15.17 -4.94 10.71
C ILE A 110 -16.26 -5.33 9.73
N GLU A 111 -16.53 -6.62 9.61
CA GLU A 111 -17.65 -7.18 8.85
C GLU A 111 -18.55 -7.95 9.82
N ALA A 112 -19.86 -7.76 9.73
CA ALA A 112 -20.79 -8.41 10.66
C ALA A 112 -22.19 -8.61 10.10
N PRO A 113 -22.99 -9.54 10.69
CA PRO A 113 -24.42 -9.59 10.46
C PRO A 113 -25.07 -8.28 10.89
N ALA A 114 -25.84 -7.64 10.01
CA ALA A 114 -26.45 -6.33 10.26
C ALA A 114 -27.31 -6.27 11.54
N ARG A 115 -27.93 -7.38 11.93
CA ARG A 115 -28.68 -7.50 13.19
C ARG A 115 -27.85 -7.25 14.45
N ASN A 116 -26.52 -7.39 14.35
CA ASN A 116 -25.57 -7.21 15.44
C ASN A 116 -24.77 -5.91 15.34
N GLN A 117 -25.06 -5.04 14.36
CA GLN A 117 -24.29 -3.81 14.08
C GLN A 117 -23.99 -2.97 15.33
N ARG A 118 -24.97 -2.76 16.21
CA ARG A 118 -24.79 -1.98 17.45
C ARG A 118 -23.87 -2.68 18.46
N LYS A 119 -23.98 -4.00 18.60
CA LYS A 119 -23.14 -4.77 19.54
C LYS A 119 -21.68 -4.79 19.11
N VAL A 120 -21.46 -4.86 17.81
CA VAL A 120 -20.13 -4.79 17.21
C VAL A 120 -19.53 -3.39 17.39
N LEU A 121 -20.33 -2.34 17.18
CA LEU A 121 -19.94 -0.95 17.48
C LEU A 121 -19.66 -0.72 18.98
N ASP A 122 -20.44 -1.32 19.88
CA ASP A 122 -20.17 -1.30 21.32
C ASP A 122 -18.82 -1.95 21.66
N LEU A 123 -18.48 -3.06 20.98
CA LEU A 123 -17.21 -3.75 21.16
C LEU A 123 -16.04 -2.92 20.61
N LEU A 124 -16.18 -2.29 19.45
CA LEU A 124 -15.21 -1.34 18.89
C LEU A 124 -15.00 -0.17 19.85
N LEU A 125 -16.07 0.43 20.37
CA LEU A 125 -15.96 1.52 21.33
C LEU A 125 -15.25 1.08 22.62
N ALA A 126 -15.52 -0.14 23.11
CA ALA A 126 -14.82 -0.70 24.25
C ALA A 126 -13.33 -0.92 23.96
N LEU A 127 -12.97 -1.37 22.76
CA LEU A 127 -11.58 -1.48 22.32
C LEU A 127 -10.88 -0.12 22.36
N LEU A 128 -11.49 0.93 21.81
CA LEU A 128 -10.88 2.27 21.80
C LEU A 128 -10.74 2.89 23.20
N THR A 129 -11.68 2.62 24.11
CA THR A 129 -11.79 3.36 25.39
C THR A 129 -11.40 2.56 26.63
N ARG A 130 -11.47 1.22 26.57
CA ARG A 130 -11.30 0.34 27.74
C ARG A 130 -10.17 -0.66 27.60
N THR A 131 -9.54 -0.80 26.44
CA THR A 131 -8.35 -1.66 26.33
C THR A 131 -7.33 -1.25 27.38
N ARG A 132 -6.94 -2.22 28.20
CA ARG A 132 -5.95 -2.07 29.25
C ARG A 132 -4.58 -2.24 28.65
N ILE A 133 -3.80 -1.17 28.62
CA ILE A 133 -2.40 -1.23 28.19
C ILE A 133 -1.53 -1.35 29.44
N ASP A 134 -0.84 -2.49 29.58
CA ASP A 134 0.15 -2.70 30.62
C ASP A 134 1.46 -3.27 30.04
N GLU A 135 2.50 -3.35 30.87
CA GLU A 135 3.82 -3.81 30.43
C GLU A 135 3.78 -5.22 29.85
N LYS A 136 2.88 -6.09 30.34
CA LYS A 136 2.77 -7.46 29.80
C LYS A 136 2.18 -7.44 28.40
N ALA A 137 1.14 -6.65 28.17
CA ALA A 137 0.55 -6.46 26.84
C ALA A 137 1.55 -5.84 25.86
N LEU A 138 2.31 -4.83 26.30
CA LEU A 138 3.35 -4.18 25.50
C LEU A 138 4.43 -5.15 25.05
N GLU A 139 4.99 -5.94 25.96
CA GLU A 139 6.03 -6.91 25.63
C GLU A 139 5.50 -8.04 24.73
N ALA A 140 4.22 -8.40 24.85
CA ALA A 140 3.60 -9.34 23.93
C ALA A 140 3.46 -8.74 22.52
N ALA A 141 2.94 -7.51 22.40
CA ALA A 141 2.76 -6.81 21.14
C ALA A 141 4.10 -6.59 20.41
N LYS A 142 5.14 -6.14 21.12
CA LYS A 142 6.50 -6.00 20.55
C LYS A 142 6.97 -7.30 19.89
N ARG A 143 6.82 -8.44 20.57
CA ARG A 143 7.21 -9.76 20.04
C ARG A 143 6.38 -10.22 18.85
N VAL A 144 5.12 -9.78 18.72
CA VAL A 144 4.29 -10.08 17.55
C VAL A 144 4.78 -9.25 16.38
N VAL A 145 4.91 -7.93 16.54
CA VAL A 145 5.40 -6.99 15.52
C VAL A 145 6.82 -7.34 15.05
N GLU A 146 7.69 -7.82 15.94
CA GLU A 146 9.00 -8.33 15.52
C GLU A 146 8.90 -9.61 14.67
N ARG A 147 7.96 -10.51 14.98
CA ARG A 147 7.78 -11.76 14.23
C ARG A 147 7.13 -11.54 12.86
N GLU A 148 6.19 -10.61 12.77
CA GLU A 148 5.54 -10.24 11.49
C GLU A 148 6.56 -9.77 10.45
N ASP A 149 7.57 -9.04 10.92
CA ASP A 149 8.67 -8.56 10.10
C ASP A 149 9.80 -9.58 9.89
N GLY A 150 9.54 -10.87 10.14
CA GLY A 150 10.50 -11.95 9.89
C GLY A 150 11.46 -12.25 11.05
N GLY A 151 11.20 -11.70 12.24
CA GLY A 151 11.96 -11.93 13.47
C GLY A 151 12.88 -10.76 13.84
N HIS A 152 13.71 -10.96 14.87
CA HIS A 152 14.61 -9.91 15.36
C HIS A 152 15.50 -9.36 14.24
N TYR A 153 15.45 -8.04 14.08
CA TYR A 153 16.28 -7.32 13.13
C TYR A 153 17.74 -7.32 13.60
N THR A 154 18.47 -8.38 13.22
CA THR A 154 19.85 -8.59 13.69
C THR A 154 20.83 -7.55 13.14
N HIS A 155 21.98 -7.37 13.80
CA HIS A 155 23.06 -6.55 13.26
C HIS A 155 23.53 -7.00 11.88
N LEU A 156 23.47 -8.32 11.59
CA LEU A 156 23.79 -8.85 10.27
C LEU A 156 22.74 -8.43 9.25
N GLN A 157 21.45 -8.55 9.58
CA GLN A 157 20.36 -8.13 8.69
C GLN A 157 20.46 -6.63 8.38
N ARG A 158 20.66 -5.79 9.41
CA ARG A 158 20.90 -4.35 9.23
C ARG A 158 22.10 -4.07 8.32
N TRP A 159 23.19 -4.82 8.49
CA TRP A 159 24.35 -4.70 7.61
C TRP A 159 24.03 -5.13 6.17
N LEU A 160 23.31 -6.24 5.97
CA LEU A 160 22.88 -6.73 4.65
C LEU A 160 21.96 -5.73 3.95
N ASP A 161 20.99 -5.17 4.66
CA ASP A 161 20.06 -4.14 4.19
C ASP A 161 20.84 -2.88 3.75
N HIS A 162 21.86 -2.46 4.52
CA HIS A 162 22.81 -1.40 4.12
C HIS A 162 23.66 -1.74 2.89
N GLN A 163 23.84 -3.02 2.55
CA GLN A 163 24.49 -3.46 1.32
C GLN A 163 23.50 -3.65 0.14
N ASP A 164 22.26 -3.17 0.28
CA ASP A 164 21.15 -3.35 -0.66
C ASP A 164 20.80 -4.83 -0.94
N LEU A 165 20.97 -5.71 0.04
CA LEU A 165 20.60 -7.12 -0.06
C LEU A 165 19.16 -7.32 0.40
N GLY A 166 18.25 -7.61 -0.53
CA GLY A 166 16.86 -8.00 -0.20
C GLY A 166 15.82 -6.87 -0.12
N HIS A 167 16.21 -5.61 -0.34
CA HIS A 167 15.24 -4.53 -0.54
C HIS A 167 14.63 -4.57 -1.95
N LYS A 168 13.32 -4.29 -2.04
CA LYS A 168 12.70 -3.93 -3.33
C LYS A 168 13.44 -2.73 -3.93
N ALA A 169 13.67 -2.76 -5.23
CA ALA A 169 14.31 -1.67 -5.99
C ALA A 169 13.75 -0.27 -5.71
N SER A 170 12.42 -0.12 -5.61
CA SER A 170 11.78 1.18 -5.32
C SER A 170 12.09 1.68 -3.91
N ASN A 171 12.11 0.79 -2.91
CA ASN A 171 12.49 1.14 -1.54
C ASN A 171 13.94 1.60 -1.45
N GLN A 172 14.83 0.92 -2.17
CA GLN A 172 16.24 1.27 -2.22
C GLN A 172 16.43 2.70 -2.77
N LEU A 173 15.75 3.04 -3.86
CA LEU A 173 15.76 4.39 -4.43
C LEU A 173 15.17 5.42 -3.46
N ALA A 174 14.03 5.10 -2.83
CA ALA A 174 13.37 6.00 -1.89
C ALA A 174 14.27 6.34 -0.68
N VAL A 175 15.06 5.38 -0.19
CA VAL A 175 16.08 5.62 0.84
C VAL A 175 17.18 6.55 0.33
N GLU A 176 17.74 6.29 -0.86
CA GLU A 176 18.78 7.16 -1.45
C GLU A 176 18.32 8.60 -1.63
N LEU A 177 17.05 8.82 -1.98
CA LEU A 177 16.45 10.15 -2.18
C LEU A 177 16.05 10.85 -0.87
N GLY A 178 16.08 10.13 0.26
CA GLY A 178 15.67 10.64 1.58
C GLY A 178 14.16 10.65 1.80
N LEU A 179 13.41 9.85 1.03
CA LEU A 179 11.95 9.74 1.10
C LEU A 179 11.47 8.64 2.06
N ARG A 180 12.33 7.65 2.33
CA ARG A 180 12.07 6.54 3.24
C ARG A 180 13.19 6.42 4.29
N CYS A 181 12.84 5.94 5.48
CA CYS A 181 13.82 5.61 6.51
C CYS A 181 14.75 4.49 6.03
N ALA A 182 16.05 4.67 6.23
CA ALA A 182 17.06 3.69 5.82
C ALA A 182 17.01 2.40 6.65
N GLU A 183 16.60 2.51 7.90
CA GLU A 183 16.45 1.37 8.80
C GLU A 183 15.04 1.33 9.37
N ARG A 184 14.58 0.13 9.70
CA ARG A 184 13.36 -0.07 10.46
C ARG A 184 13.51 0.53 11.87
N ALA A 185 12.44 1.13 12.38
CA ALA A 185 12.44 1.62 13.75
C ALA A 185 12.44 0.44 14.74
N GLU A 186 13.24 0.55 15.80
CA GLU A 186 13.26 -0.47 16.85
C GLU A 186 12.03 -0.30 17.74
N VAL A 187 11.22 -1.35 17.88
CA VAL A 187 10.04 -1.36 18.77
C VAL A 187 10.42 -1.44 20.25
N GLU A 188 11.59 -2.01 20.55
CA GLU A 188 12.01 -2.32 21.92
C GLU A 188 12.19 -1.09 22.81
N ARG A 189 12.58 0.06 22.23
CA ARG A 189 12.78 1.30 22.97
C ARG A 189 11.48 1.99 23.40
N HIS A 190 10.33 1.55 22.87
CA HIS A 190 9.06 2.20 23.15
C HIS A 190 8.54 1.81 24.54
N THR A 191 8.04 2.81 25.25
CA THR A 191 7.54 2.69 26.62
C THR A 191 6.02 2.78 26.66
N LEU A 192 5.42 2.19 27.69
CA LEU A 192 3.98 2.29 27.92
C LEU A 192 3.48 3.74 27.93
N ALA A 193 4.20 4.62 28.63
CA ALA A 193 3.86 6.04 28.71
C ALA A 193 3.83 6.73 27.34
N ARG A 194 4.71 6.32 26.41
CA ARG A 194 4.71 6.89 25.05
C ARG A 194 3.48 6.44 24.26
N LEU A 195 3.07 5.18 24.38
CA LEU A 195 1.91 4.64 23.67
C LEU A 195 0.59 5.18 24.23
N GLU A 196 0.49 5.34 25.55
CA GLU A 196 -0.65 6.03 26.17
C GLU A 196 -0.75 7.48 25.70
N GLN A 197 0.38 8.17 25.52
CA GLN A 197 0.40 9.51 24.95
C GLN A 197 -0.08 9.51 23.49
N VAL A 198 0.39 8.58 22.66
CA VAL A 198 -0.08 8.43 21.26
C VAL A 198 -1.58 8.17 21.22
N ARG A 199 -2.10 7.26 22.05
CA ARG A 199 -3.54 6.98 22.16
C ARG A 199 -4.30 8.25 22.52
N LYS A 200 -3.86 8.99 23.53
CA LYS A 200 -4.52 10.21 23.96
C LYS A 200 -4.52 11.30 22.87
N ASP A 201 -3.40 11.46 22.17
CA ASP A 201 -3.22 12.56 21.22
C ASP A 201 -3.91 12.31 19.87
N TRP A 202 -4.03 11.05 19.45
CA TRP A 202 -4.48 10.69 18.10
C TRP A 202 -5.80 9.92 18.07
N TYR A 203 -6.12 9.13 19.09
CA TYR A 203 -7.35 8.33 19.15
C TYR A 203 -8.49 9.14 19.76
N ALA A 204 -8.83 10.25 19.10
CA ALA A 204 -9.86 11.19 19.51
C ALA A 204 -10.95 11.32 18.43
N PRO A 205 -12.20 11.64 18.80
CA PRO A 205 -13.32 11.70 17.87
C PRO A 205 -13.07 12.68 16.71
N ASN A 206 -12.50 13.85 16.98
CA ASN A 206 -12.20 14.86 15.95
C ASN A 206 -10.99 14.52 15.05
N ASN A 207 -10.40 13.33 15.22
CA ASN A 207 -9.43 12.73 14.31
C ASN A 207 -9.91 11.37 13.78
N MET A 208 -11.20 11.07 13.92
CA MET A 208 -11.80 9.80 13.51
C MET A 208 -12.93 9.98 12.52
N THR A 209 -12.97 9.10 11.52
CA THR A 209 -14.09 8.93 10.61
C THR A 209 -14.67 7.52 10.75
N LEU A 210 -15.95 7.42 11.07
CA LEU A 210 -16.67 6.14 11.10
C LEU A 210 -17.54 5.99 9.84
N ILE A 211 -17.18 5.03 9.02
CA ILE A 211 -17.87 4.66 7.79
C ILE A 211 -18.68 3.39 8.07
N VAL A 212 -19.98 3.41 7.79
CA VAL A 212 -20.86 2.25 7.95
C VAL A 212 -21.67 2.01 6.68
N VAL A 213 -21.47 0.86 6.06
CA VAL A 213 -22.11 0.47 4.81
C VAL A 213 -22.91 -0.82 4.98
N GLY A 214 -24.18 -0.84 4.59
CA GLY A 214 -24.96 -2.09 4.53
C GLY A 214 -26.42 -1.94 4.92
N ASP A 215 -26.99 -3.00 5.52
CA ASP A 215 -28.38 -3.03 5.99
C ASP A 215 -28.51 -2.26 7.32
N LEU A 216 -28.50 -0.93 7.21
CA LEU A 216 -28.40 -0.02 8.36
C LEU A 216 -29.71 0.06 9.14
N ASP A 217 -29.60 0.00 10.46
CA ASP A 217 -30.73 0.24 11.35
C ASP A 217 -31.15 1.72 11.26
N ARG A 218 -32.46 1.97 11.14
CA ARG A 218 -33.02 3.33 11.09
C ARG A 218 -32.66 4.18 12.31
N LEU A 219 -32.43 3.55 13.46
CA LEU A 219 -32.05 4.22 14.71
C LEU A 219 -30.53 4.28 14.91
N LEU A 220 -29.74 3.82 13.93
CA LEU A 220 -28.27 3.85 14.00
C LEU A 220 -27.73 5.27 14.21
N PRO A 221 -28.17 6.32 13.48
CA PRO A 221 -27.67 7.69 13.68
C PRO A 221 -27.79 8.18 15.14
N ALA A 222 -28.96 7.98 15.75
CA ALA A 222 -29.22 8.37 17.13
C ALA A 222 -28.47 7.51 18.16
N TYR A 223 -28.17 6.25 17.81
CA TYR A 223 -27.29 5.40 18.62
C TYR A 223 -25.83 5.90 18.54
N LEU A 224 -25.33 6.22 17.34
CA LEU A 224 -23.97 6.72 17.14
C LEU A 224 -23.75 8.07 17.85
N GLU A 225 -24.71 9.00 17.75
CA GLU A 225 -24.65 10.27 18.47
C GLU A 225 -24.58 10.07 19.98
N ARG A 226 -25.34 9.12 20.54
CA ARG A 226 -25.27 8.82 21.99
C ARG A 226 -24.00 8.08 22.39
N ALA A 227 -23.55 7.10 21.61
CA ALA A 227 -22.44 6.23 22.00
C ALA A 227 -21.08 6.87 21.69
N PHE A 228 -20.88 7.33 20.45
CA PHE A 228 -19.61 7.91 20.00
C PHE A 228 -19.54 9.41 20.25
N GLY A 229 -20.68 10.11 20.39
CA GLY A 229 -20.71 11.53 20.75
C GLY A 229 -20.27 11.84 22.19
N GLU A 230 -20.19 10.83 23.05
CA GLU A 230 -19.67 10.96 24.43
C GLU A 230 -18.13 10.96 24.48
N LEU A 231 -17.45 10.64 23.38
CA LEU A 231 -15.98 10.70 23.31
C LEU A 231 -15.50 12.14 23.44
N GLU A 232 -14.43 12.35 24.20
CA GLU A 232 -13.82 13.65 24.42
C GLU A 232 -12.90 14.03 23.25
N PRO A 233 -13.12 15.18 22.57
CA PRO A 233 -12.20 15.66 21.55
C PRO A 233 -10.89 16.14 22.18
N VAL A 234 -9.85 16.22 21.36
CA VAL A 234 -8.53 16.74 21.76
C VAL A 234 -8.09 17.86 20.83
N GLU A 235 -7.13 18.67 21.27
CA GLU A 235 -6.45 19.58 20.36
C GLU A 235 -5.64 18.75 19.34
N PRO A 236 -5.90 18.86 18.02
CA PRO A 236 -5.23 18.02 17.03
C PRO A 236 -3.71 18.15 17.10
N SER A 237 -3.02 17.01 17.13
CA SER A 237 -1.57 17.00 16.94
C SER A 237 -1.24 17.43 15.51
N PRO A 238 -0.21 18.26 15.30
CA PRO A 238 0.20 18.60 13.95
C PRO A 238 0.78 17.36 13.26
N HIS A 239 0.34 17.11 12.03
CA HIS A 239 0.97 16.13 11.15
C HIS A 239 2.40 16.54 10.83
N GLU A 240 3.30 15.56 10.73
CA GLU A 240 4.67 15.79 10.25
C GLU A 240 4.63 16.11 8.74
N ALA A 241 5.53 16.99 8.30
CA ALA A 241 5.61 17.31 6.88
C ALA A 241 6.15 16.12 6.08
N LEU A 242 5.41 15.71 5.05
CA LEU A 242 5.82 14.60 4.20
C LEU A 242 7.22 14.83 3.59
N PRO A 243 8.12 13.82 3.62
CA PRO A 243 9.44 13.92 3.02
C PRO A 243 9.37 14.29 1.53
N GLN A 244 10.26 15.19 1.13
CA GLN A 244 10.49 15.58 -0.27
C GLN A 244 11.88 15.13 -0.70
N ILE A 245 12.16 15.05 -2.01
CA ILE A 245 13.48 14.64 -2.51
C ILE A 245 14.54 15.61 -1.97
N ARG A 246 15.48 15.09 -1.16
CA ARG A 246 16.55 15.89 -0.52
C ARG A 246 17.93 15.58 -1.08
N TYR A 247 18.13 14.37 -1.58
CA TYR A 247 19.43 13.86 -1.97
C TYR A 247 19.45 13.40 -3.43
N LYS A 248 20.65 13.24 -3.99
CA LYS A 248 20.85 12.69 -5.33
C LYS A 248 21.07 11.19 -5.23
N ALA A 249 20.30 10.43 -5.98
CA ALA A 249 20.48 9.00 -6.18
C ALA A 249 21.32 8.72 -7.43
N VAL A 250 21.96 7.55 -7.48
CA VAL A 250 22.69 7.10 -8.68
C VAL A 250 21.71 6.67 -9.77
N THR A 251 21.98 7.03 -11.03
CA THR A 251 21.07 6.74 -12.15
C THR A 251 20.91 5.25 -12.41
N LYS A 252 21.96 4.43 -12.25
CA LYS A 252 21.91 2.98 -12.43
C LYS A 252 22.56 2.27 -11.26
N ARG A 253 21.88 1.27 -10.68
CA ARG A 253 22.41 0.43 -9.60
C ARG A 253 22.01 -1.04 -9.80
N ASN A 254 22.94 -1.94 -9.54
CA ASN A 254 22.66 -3.37 -9.45
C ASN A 254 22.48 -3.73 -7.98
N LEU A 255 21.39 -4.40 -7.67
CA LEU A 255 21.02 -4.91 -6.36
C LEU A 255 21.18 -6.42 -6.37
N ILE A 256 21.67 -6.97 -5.27
CA ILE A 256 21.88 -8.42 -5.16
C ILE A 256 20.61 -9.03 -4.57
N HIS A 257 19.99 -9.94 -5.33
CA HIS A 257 18.82 -10.69 -4.91
C HIS A 257 19.05 -12.17 -5.14
N GLY A 258 19.34 -12.90 -4.05
CA GLY A 258 19.73 -14.32 -4.10
C GLY A 258 21.23 -14.52 -4.35
N LEU A 259 21.71 -15.75 -4.11
CA LEU A 259 23.12 -16.10 -4.24
C LEU A 259 23.48 -16.58 -5.65
N VAL A 260 22.64 -17.44 -6.23
CA VAL A 260 22.91 -18.12 -7.49
C VAL A 260 21.63 -18.15 -8.33
N GLY A 261 21.74 -17.79 -9.60
CA GLY A 261 20.68 -17.97 -10.58
C GLY A 261 20.83 -17.08 -11.80
N ASN A 262 20.04 -17.40 -12.84
CA ASN A 262 20.06 -16.71 -14.12
C ASN A 262 18.86 -15.77 -14.33
N SER A 263 18.05 -15.50 -13.30
CA SER A 263 16.99 -14.50 -13.37
C SER A 263 17.52 -13.10 -13.06
N ALA A 264 16.86 -12.09 -13.61
CA ALA A 264 17.04 -10.69 -13.24
C ALA A 264 15.68 -9.98 -13.24
N LYS A 265 15.56 -8.97 -12.39
CA LYS A 265 14.44 -8.03 -12.42
C LYS A 265 14.96 -6.65 -12.77
N LEU A 266 14.28 -5.97 -13.66
CA LEU A 266 14.59 -4.60 -14.05
C LEU A 266 13.46 -3.70 -13.59
N HIS A 267 13.82 -2.60 -12.92
CA HIS A 267 12.91 -1.56 -12.48
C HIS A 267 13.43 -0.22 -12.98
N TRP A 268 12.66 0.44 -13.86
CA TRP A 268 13.00 1.77 -14.35
C TRP A 268 12.03 2.80 -13.77
N LEU A 269 12.53 3.57 -12.81
CA LEU A 269 11.71 4.43 -11.95
C LEU A 269 11.82 5.90 -12.36
N PHE A 270 10.68 6.58 -12.35
CA PHE A 270 10.55 8.00 -12.69
C PHE A 270 9.74 8.70 -11.59
N PRO A 271 10.28 9.77 -10.98
CA PRO A 271 9.48 10.63 -10.11
C PRO A 271 8.31 11.20 -10.90
N GLU A 272 7.13 11.16 -10.32
CA GLU A 272 5.92 11.74 -10.90
C GLU A 272 6.02 13.27 -10.89
N PRO A 273 5.80 13.94 -12.03
CA PRO A 273 5.90 15.38 -12.10
C PRO A 273 4.68 16.06 -11.50
N VAL A 274 4.90 17.20 -10.84
CA VAL A 274 3.81 18.07 -10.36
C VAL A 274 3.37 18.96 -11.53
N LEU A 275 2.09 18.88 -11.90
CA LEU A 275 1.48 19.69 -12.95
C LEU A 275 0.42 20.62 -12.35
N ASP A 276 0.23 21.81 -12.95
CA ASP A 276 -0.69 22.84 -12.44
C ASP A 276 -2.18 22.42 -12.56
N GLU A 277 -2.54 21.62 -13.57
CA GLU A 277 -3.90 21.11 -13.84
C GLU A 277 -4.02 19.61 -13.50
N GLN A 278 -3.64 19.25 -12.28
CA GLN A 278 -3.65 17.88 -11.78
C GLN A 278 -5.04 17.23 -11.84
N HIS A 279 -5.09 16.06 -12.46
CA HIS A 279 -6.11 15.03 -12.21
C HIS A 279 -5.35 13.71 -12.05
N ASP A 280 -5.46 13.05 -10.90
CA ASP A 280 -4.89 11.72 -10.66
C ASP A 280 -5.25 10.74 -11.79
N GLU A 281 -6.43 10.92 -12.38
CA GLU A 281 -6.94 10.15 -13.50
C GLU A 281 -6.08 10.25 -14.77
N THR A 282 -5.33 11.35 -14.95
CA THR A 282 -4.37 11.48 -16.06
C THR A 282 -3.22 10.50 -15.87
N PHE A 283 -2.69 10.42 -14.66
CA PHE A 283 -1.58 9.54 -14.32
C PHE A 283 -2.04 8.07 -14.23
N ASP A 284 -3.26 7.81 -13.79
CA ASP A 284 -3.85 6.46 -13.85
C ASP A 284 -3.99 5.96 -15.28
N LEU A 285 -4.49 6.80 -16.20
CA LEU A 285 -4.55 6.46 -17.62
C LEU A 285 -3.17 6.30 -18.24
N LEU A 286 -2.20 7.13 -17.81
CA LEU A 286 -0.83 7.04 -18.27
C LEU A 286 -0.19 5.72 -17.79
N LYS A 287 -0.45 5.29 -16.56
CA LYS A 287 -0.01 3.99 -16.02
C LYS A 287 -0.53 2.85 -16.87
N ASP A 288 -1.84 2.82 -17.13
CA ASP A 288 -2.48 1.77 -17.93
C ASP A 288 -1.97 1.76 -19.39
N TYR A 289 -1.68 2.94 -19.94
CA TYR A 289 -1.07 3.04 -21.26
C TYR A 289 0.37 2.55 -21.30
N LEU A 290 1.19 2.95 -20.32
CA LEU A 290 2.58 2.52 -20.21
C LEU A 290 2.67 1.01 -19.99
N ASP A 291 1.76 0.42 -19.21
CA ASP A 291 1.64 -1.02 -19.02
C ASP A 291 1.44 -1.75 -20.37
N TRP A 292 0.48 -1.28 -21.17
CA TRP A 292 0.27 -1.81 -22.52
C TRP A 292 1.46 -1.60 -23.46
N ALA A 293 2.08 -0.41 -23.43
CA ALA A 293 3.22 -0.08 -24.28
C ALA A 293 4.45 -0.93 -23.94
N LEU A 294 4.67 -1.18 -22.64
CA LEU A 294 5.71 -2.02 -22.11
C LEU A 294 5.48 -3.50 -22.46
N TYR A 295 4.24 -3.97 -22.31
CA TYR A 295 3.84 -5.31 -22.74
C TYR A 295 4.10 -5.53 -24.24
N ARG A 296 3.70 -4.58 -25.09
CA ARG A 296 3.99 -4.66 -26.53
C ARG A 296 5.49 -4.73 -26.83
N GLN A 297 6.30 -3.92 -26.14
CA GLN A 297 7.73 -3.84 -26.36
C GLN A 297 8.46 -5.11 -25.88
N LEU A 298 8.34 -5.44 -24.60
CA LEU A 298 9.14 -6.50 -23.99
C LEU A 298 8.56 -7.90 -24.19
N ARG A 299 7.22 -8.05 -24.20
CA ARG A 299 6.58 -9.36 -24.37
C ARG A 299 6.33 -9.70 -25.83
N LEU A 300 5.66 -8.83 -26.59
CA LEU A 300 5.19 -9.17 -27.94
C LEU A 300 6.26 -9.00 -29.02
N ALA A 301 7.06 -7.93 -28.96
CA ALA A 301 8.07 -7.66 -29.98
C ALA A 301 9.37 -8.43 -29.74
N SER A 302 9.87 -8.45 -28.50
CA SER A 302 11.18 -9.02 -28.18
C SER A 302 11.13 -10.36 -27.43
N GLY A 303 10.03 -10.70 -26.75
CA GLY A 303 9.92 -11.94 -25.97
C GLY A 303 10.81 -12.01 -24.71
N LEU A 304 11.36 -10.88 -24.26
CA LEU A 304 12.35 -10.77 -23.18
C LEU A 304 11.75 -10.95 -21.78
N SER A 305 10.45 -10.66 -21.63
CA SER A 305 9.75 -10.82 -20.36
C SER A 305 8.43 -11.53 -20.57
N TYR A 306 8.01 -12.33 -19.60
CA TYR A 306 6.71 -13.01 -19.63
C TYR A 306 5.54 -12.08 -19.33
N GLY A 307 5.71 -11.21 -18.34
CA GLY A 307 4.68 -10.30 -17.86
C GLY A 307 5.32 -9.04 -17.30
N PRO A 308 5.82 -8.13 -18.15
CA PRO A 308 6.27 -6.84 -17.67
C PRO A 308 5.06 -6.02 -17.21
N TRP A 309 5.27 -5.10 -16.27
CA TRP A 309 4.18 -4.33 -15.68
C TRP A 309 4.60 -2.90 -15.34
N THR A 310 3.62 -2.00 -15.26
CA THR A 310 3.82 -0.63 -14.76
C THR A 310 3.14 -0.45 -13.40
N GLU A 311 3.88 0.08 -12.44
CA GLU A 311 3.38 0.43 -11.12
C GLU A 311 3.45 1.95 -10.88
N ARG A 312 2.55 2.44 -10.04
CA ARG A 312 2.57 3.80 -9.49
C ARG A 312 2.58 3.66 -7.97
N GLU A 313 3.62 4.16 -7.31
CA GLU A 313 3.82 4.09 -5.86
C GLU A 313 4.09 5.48 -5.30
N VAL A 314 3.81 5.71 -4.02
CA VAL A 314 4.10 6.99 -3.34
C VAL A 314 5.07 6.75 -2.19
N PHE A 315 6.13 7.55 -2.13
CA PHE A 315 7.10 7.55 -1.04
C PHE A 315 7.22 8.95 -0.44
N GLY A 316 6.83 9.09 0.83
CA GLY A 316 6.67 10.41 1.44
C GLY A 316 5.69 11.25 0.63
N GLY A 317 6.09 12.45 0.24
CA GLY A 317 5.27 13.35 -0.56
C GLY A 317 5.52 13.27 -2.06
N VAL A 318 6.07 12.17 -2.59
CA VAL A 318 6.48 12.04 -3.99
C VAL A 318 5.97 10.73 -4.61
N GLY A 319 5.20 10.85 -5.70
CA GLY A 319 4.78 9.72 -6.52
C GLY A 319 5.91 9.22 -7.44
N PHE A 320 5.88 7.95 -7.81
CA PHE A 320 6.82 7.31 -8.72
C PHE A 320 6.08 6.40 -9.68
N PHE A 321 6.47 6.45 -10.95
CA PHE A 321 6.17 5.41 -11.93
C PHE A 321 7.34 4.43 -12.00
N SER A 322 7.06 3.14 -12.08
CA SER A 322 8.07 2.12 -12.34
C SER A 322 7.66 1.27 -13.53
N LEU A 323 8.57 1.11 -14.50
CA LEU A 323 8.44 0.20 -15.63
C LEU A 323 9.26 -1.03 -15.29
N ASN A 324 8.60 -2.17 -15.10
CA ASN A 324 9.18 -3.34 -14.49
C ASN A 324 9.14 -4.56 -15.41
N ALA A 325 10.14 -5.42 -15.29
CA ALA A 325 10.17 -6.69 -16.01
C ALA A 325 10.96 -7.74 -15.24
N ASP A 326 10.43 -8.97 -15.24
CA ASP A 326 11.21 -10.17 -14.95
C ASP A 326 11.80 -10.71 -16.25
N LEU A 327 13.10 -11.00 -16.26
CA LEU A 327 13.85 -11.43 -17.44
C LEU A 327 14.99 -12.40 -17.09
N SER A 328 15.62 -12.98 -18.12
CA SER A 328 16.89 -13.69 -17.94
C SER A 328 18.04 -12.70 -17.78
N ARG A 329 19.06 -13.05 -17.01
CA ARG A 329 20.23 -12.20 -16.76
C ARG A 329 21.00 -11.86 -18.03
N GLU A 330 21.01 -12.77 -19.01
CA GLU A 330 21.66 -12.57 -20.31
C GLU A 330 20.93 -11.54 -21.21
N ASP A 331 19.61 -11.40 -21.01
CA ASP A 331 18.75 -10.52 -21.80
C ASP A 331 18.77 -9.06 -21.32
N LEU A 332 19.43 -8.78 -20.19
CA LEU A 332 19.49 -7.44 -19.58
C LEU A 332 19.92 -6.34 -20.57
N PRO A 333 21.00 -6.48 -21.36
CA PRO A 333 21.41 -5.45 -22.30
C PRO A 333 20.37 -5.17 -23.39
N GLU A 334 19.70 -6.23 -23.88
CA GLU A 334 18.66 -6.10 -24.90
C GLU A 334 17.40 -5.45 -24.32
N ALA A 335 17.01 -5.81 -23.11
CA ALA A 335 15.88 -5.21 -22.40
C ALA A 335 16.10 -3.72 -22.12
N GLU A 336 17.30 -3.32 -21.67
CA GLU A 336 17.67 -1.92 -21.47
C GLU A 336 17.57 -1.12 -22.78
N GLN A 337 18.04 -1.70 -23.90
CA GLN A 337 17.93 -1.06 -25.21
C GLN A 337 16.46 -0.91 -25.64
N ALA A 338 15.66 -1.97 -25.51
CA ALA A 338 14.25 -1.98 -25.87
C ALA A 338 13.44 -0.93 -25.09
N LEU A 339 13.76 -0.75 -23.80
CA LEU A 339 13.18 0.28 -22.94
C LEU A 339 13.57 1.69 -23.38
N GLU A 340 14.84 1.93 -23.68
CA GLU A 340 15.29 3.25 -24.14
C GLU A 340 14.71 3.59 -25.53
N GLU A 341 14.54 2.60 -26.42
CA GLU A 341 13.81 2.76 -27.68
C GLU A 341 12.34 3.11 -27.46
N LEU A 342 11.68 2.44 -26.51
CA LEU A 342 10.31 2.76 -26.10
C LEU A 342 10.21 4.20 -25.60
N ARG A 343 11.09 4.62 -24.68
CA ARG A 343 11.14 5.98 -24.15
C ARG A 343 11.33 7.02 -25.26
N LYS A 344 12.29 6.81 -26.16
CA LYS A 344 12.54 7.71 -27.30
C LYS A 344 11.32 7.84 -28.21
N ARG A 345 10.66 6.73 -28.52
CA ARG A 345 9.43 6.72 -29.32
C ARG A 345 8.32 7.51 -28.63
N LEU A 346 8.10 7.28 -27.33
CA LEU A 346 7.08 7.97 -26.54
C LEU A 346 7.34 9.48 -26.43
N LEU A 347 8.60 9.90 -26.24
CA LEU A 347 8.96 11.32 -26.21
C LEU A 347 8.75 12.01 -27.56
N LYS A 348 9.08 11.32 -28.65
CA LYS A 348 9.00 11.86 -30.01
C LYS A 348 7.55 11.88 -30.54
N ASP A 349 6.91 10.73 -30.54
CA ASP A 349 5.64 10.51 -31.23
C ASP A 349 4.43 10.68 -30.29
N GLY A 350 4.65 10.58 -28.97
CA GLY A 350 3.59 10.62 -27.97
C GLY A 350 2.82 9.31 -27.83
N LEU A 351 1.66 9.41 -27.18
CA LEU A 351 0.68 8.35 -27.06
C LEU A 351 -0.02 8.11 -28.40
N ASP A 352 -0.14 6.84 -28.81
CA ASP A 352 -0.92 6.46 -29.98
C ASP A 352 -2.42 6.76 -29.72
N PRO A 353 -3.09 7.53 -30.60
CA PRO A 353 -4.47 7.95 -30.36
C PRO A 353 -5.46 6.79 -30.25
N ALA A 354 -5.28 5.71 -31.02
CA ALA A 354 -6.20 4.58 -31.03
C ALA A 354 -6.05 3.74 -29.75
N ASP A 355 -4.81 3.49 -29.33
CA ASP A 355 -4.52 2.83 -28.05
C ASP A 355 -5.03 3.66 -26.87
N PHE A 356 -4.78 4.97 -26.85
CA PHE A 356 -5.26 5.85 -25.78
C PHE A 356 -6.79 5.82 -25.64
N VAL A 357 -7.53 5.95 -26.75
CA VAL A 357 -9.01 5.90 -26.72
C VAL A 357 -9.50 4.54 -26.21
N ARG A 358 -8.86 3.44 -26.63
CA ARG A 358 -9.22 2.09 -26.20
C ARG A 358 -8.97 1.89 -24.71
N ILE A 359 -7.80 2.29 -24.21
CA ILE A 359 -7.42 2.17 -22.79
C ILE A 359 -8.33 3.03 -21.93
N LYS A 360 -8.56 4.29 -22.31
CA LYS A 360 -9.49 5.18 -21.61
C LYS A 360 -10.90 4.60 -21.50
N ARG A 361 -11.42 4.02 -22.59
CA ARG A 361 -12.73 3.33 -22.55
C ARG A 361 -12.73 2.14 -21.60
N ALA A 362 -11.66 1.36 -21.58
CA ALA A 362 -11.53 0.22 -20.68
C ALA A 362 -11.49 0.67 -19.21
N ALA A 363 -10.70 1.70 -18.88
CA ALA A 363 -10.63 2.28 -17.54
C ALA A 363 -11.99 2.83 -17.06
N ILE A 364 -12.71 3.55 -17.92
CA ILE A 364 -14.08 4.02 -17.60
C ILE A 364 -15.03 2.84 -17.39
N ALA A 365 -14.98 1.82 -18.24
CA ALA A 365 -15.84 0.65 -18.10
C ALA A 365 -15.54 -0.13 -16.82
N HIS A 366 -14.26 -0.23 -16.42
CA HIS A 366 -13.84 -0.86 -15.17
C HIS A 366 -14.53 -0.24 -13.95
N GLN A 367 -14.72 1.09 -13.94
CA GLN A 367 -15.38 1.78 -12.83
C GLN A 367 -16.80 1.27 -12.55
N SER A 368 -17.50 0.70 -13.54
CA SER A 368 -18.87 0.16 -13.35
C SER A 368 -18.94 -1.08 -12.46
N TRP A 369 -17.84 -1.81 -12.30
CA TRP A 369 -17.79 -3.04 -11.51
C TRP A 369 -16.59 -3.09 -10.56
N ALA A 370 -15.75 -2.06 -10.51
CA ALA A 370 -14.61 -1.96 -9.59
C ALA A 370 -15.00 -2.03 -8.11
N VAL A 371 -16.22 -1.60 -7.76
CA VAL A 371 -16.70 -1.55 -6.38
C VAL A 371 -18.05 -2.26 -6.32
N GLN A 372 -18.07 -3.44 -5.70
CA GLN A 372 -19.25 -4.30 -5.57
C GLN A 372 -19.38 -4.85 -4.16
N GLY A 373 -20.59 -4.81 -3.62
CA GLY A 373 -20.88 -5.27 -2.26
C GLY A 373 -20.58 -4.21 -1.18
N ASN A 374 -21.03 -4.48 0.04
CA ASN A 374 -20.95 -3.52 1.13
C ASN A 374 -19.49 -3.27 1.57
N SER A 375 -18.66 -4.32 1.64
CA SER A 375 -17.26 -4.21 2.07
C SER A 375 -16.42 -3.39 1.09
N ALA A 376 -16.52 -3.70 -0.22
CA ALA A 376 -15.79 -2.92 -1.23
C ALA A 376 -16.24 -1.45 -1.27
N LEU A 377 -17.53 -1.16 -1.02
CA LEU A 377 -18.02 0.21 -0.89
C LEU A 377 -17.43 0.92 0.33
N ALA A 378 -17.34 0.24 1.47
CA ALA A 378 -16.72 0.79 2.67
C ALA A 378 -15.22 1.09 2.45
N ASP A 379 -14.51 0.16 1.79
CA ASP A 379 -13.09 0.33 1.42
C ASP A 379 -12.91 1.46 0.40
N TYR A 380 -13.83 1.60 -0.56
CA TYR A 380 -13.83 2.71 -1.50
C TYR A 380 -13.98 4.06 -0.78
N TYR A 381 -14.92 4.19 0.16
CA TYR A 381 -15.07 5.43 0.93
C TYR A 381 -13.87 5.73 1.80
N TRP A 382 -13.27 4.70 2.41
CA TRP A 382 -12.02 4.85 3.17
C TRP A 382 -10.89 5.39 2.29
N GLY A 383 -10.62 4.74 1.15
CA GLY A 383 -9.57 5.18 0.23
C GLY A 383 -9.83 6.53 -0.44
N ALA A 384 -11.10 6.95 -0.55
CA ALA A 384 -11.51 8.20 -1.17
C ALA A 384 -11.85 9.31 -0.15
N LEU A 385 -11.49 9.17 1.13
CA LEU A 385 -11.81 10.18 2.16
C LEU A 385 -11.30 11.58 1.80
N GLY A 386 -10.17 11.69 1.12
CA GLY A 386 -9.64 12.98 0.66
C GLY A 386 -10.49 13.69 -0.39
N ASP A 387 -11.35 12.96 -1.10
CA ASP A 387 -12.29 13.46 -2.12
C ASP A 387 -13.70 13.71 -1.57
N TYR A 388 -13.92 13.50 -0.27
CA TYR A 388 -15.23 13.65 0.36
C TYR A 388 -15.57 15.12 0.61
N GLU A 389 -16.70 15.58 0.07
CA GLU A 389 -17.22 16.92 0.28
C GLU A 389 -18.76 16.88 0.39
N ASP A 390 -19.30 17.37 1.51
CA ASP A 390 -20.74 17.57 1.75
C ASP A 390 -21.65 16.40 1.32
N GLY A 391 -21.30 15.18 1.74
CA GLY A 391 -22.10 13.98 1.46
C GLY A 391 -21.87 13.39 0.07
N ARG A 392 -20.83 13.83 -0.65
CA ARG A 392 -20.51 13.35 -1.99
C ARG A 392 -19.03 12.99 -2.12
N PHE A 393 -18.76 11.97 -2.92
CA PHE A 393 -17.43 11.59 -3.39
C PHE A 393 -17.27 11.95 -4.86
N ALA A 394 -16.04 12.15 -5.29
CA ALA A 394 -15.73 12.35 -6.70
C ALA A 394 -16.12 11.13 -7.55
N ASN A 395 -16.54 11.38 -8.80
CA ASN A 395 -16.82 10.32 -9.76
C ASN A 395 -15.62 10.09 -10.67
N PRO A 396 -14.81 9.03 -10.45
CA PRO A 396 -13.61 8.78 -11.24
C PRO A 396 -13.94 8.52 -12.71
N ALA A 397 -15.11 7.97 -13.04
CA ALA A 397 -15.50 7.76 -14.43
C ALA A 397 -15.72 9.08 -15.19
N LEU A 398 -16.19 10.13 -14.51
CA LEU A 398 -16.32 11.46 -15.11
C LEU A 398 -14.96 12.14 -15.24
N ARG A 399 -14.13 12.12 -14.19
CA ARG A 399 -12.76 12.68 -14.25
C ARG A 399 -11.92 11.99 -15.34
N LEU A 400 -12.01 10.66 -15.49
CA LEU A 400 -11.39 9.92 -16.60
C LEU A 400 -11.91 10.35 -17.98
N GLN A 401 -13.21 10.68 -18.10
CA GLN A 401 -13.80 11.17 -19.35
C GLN A 401 -13.28 12.55 -19.76
N GLU A 402 -12.86 13.36 -18.80
CA GLU A 402 -12.33 14.70 -19.03
C GLU A 402 -10.88 14.67 -19.55
N VAL A 403 -10.09 13.63 -19.21
CA VAL A 403 -8.69 13.53 -19.63
C VAL A 403 -8.53 13.50 -21.16
N SER A 404 -7.92 14.54 -21.73
CA SER A 404 -7.63 14.60 -23.16
C SER A 404 -6.31 13.89 -23.52
N LEU A 405 -6.18 13.49 -24.78
CA LEU A 405 -4.92 12.94 -25.32
C LEU A 405 -3.78 13.97 -25.23
N GLU A 406 -4.09 15.25 -25.37
CA GLU A 406 -3.12 16.34 -25.28
C GLU A 406 -2.54 16.46 -23.86
N GLN A 407 -3.41 16.51 -22.84
CA GLN A 407 -3.01 16.52 -21.44
C GLN A 407 -2.17 15.29 -21.08
N ALA A 408 -2.60 14.10 -21.49
CA ALA A 408 -1.85 12.87 -21.24
C ALA A 408 -0.47 12.86 -21.93
N ASN A 409 -0.34 13.47 -23.11
CA ASN A 409 0.95 13.63 -23.79
C ASN A 409 1.87 14.64 -23.10
N VAL A 410 1.32 15.72 -22.54
CA VAL A 410 2.09 16.68 -21.73
C VAL A 410 2.63 15.97 -20.48
N ALA A 411 1.78 15.24 -19.76
CA ALA A 411 2.17 14.48 -18.58
C ALA A 411 3.23 13.41 -18.91
N LEU A 412 3.05 12.64 -19.99
CA LEU A 412 4.03 11.66 -20.47
C LEU A 412 5.41 12.28 -20.71
N ARG A 413 5.45 13.43 -21.40
CA ARG A 413 6.71 14.09 -21.76
C ARG A 413 7.42 14.64 -20.53
N GLU A 414 6.70 15.19 -19.57
CA GLU A 414 7.31 15.68 -18.34
C GLU A 414 7.80 14.51 -17.47
N LEU A 415 7.03 13.40 -17.38
CA LEU A 415 7.42 12.20 -16.65
C LEU A 415 8.72 11.58 -17.20
N LEU A 416 8.85 11.48 -18.53
CA LEU A 416 9.99 10.83 -19.19
C LEU A 416 11.14 11.78 -19.58
N LYS A 417 11.04 13.06 -19.19
CA LYS A 417 12.01 14.13 -19.50
C LYS A 417 13.39 13.77 -18.97
N ASP A 418 13.45 13.36 -17.72
CA ASP A 418 14.66 12.88 -17.08
C ASP A 418 14.94 11.42 -17.43
N PRO A 419 16.21 10.97 -17.37
CA PRO A 419 16.58 9.59 -17.69
C PRO A 419 16.05 8.55 -16.69
N GLY A 420 15.42 8.98 -15.59
CA GLY A 420 14.94 8.11 -14.52
C GLY A 420 16.06 7.41 -13.75
N TYR A 421 15.68 6.42 -12.96
CA TYR A 421 16.56 5.61 -12.13
C TYR A 421 16.38 4.13 -12.49
N LEU A 422 17.43 3.49 -12.95
CA LEU A 422 17.45 2.07 -13.26
C LEU A 422 17.96 1.28 -12.05
N ARG A 423 17.18 0.30 -11.60
CA ARG A 423 17.54 -0.64 -10.55
C ARG A 423 17.38 -2.05 -11.09
N ILE A 424 18.45 -2.84 -11.01
CA ILE A 424 18.49 -4.21 -11.53
C ILE A 424 18.73 -5.16 -10.37
N GLU A 425 17.75 -5.99 -10.04
CA GLU A 425 17.91 -7.06 -9.05
C GLU A 425 18.40 -8.32 -9.75
N LYS A 426 19.50 -8.91 -9.28
CA LYS A 426 20.00 -10.19 -9.82
C LYS A 426 20.79 -10.98 -8.77
N PRO A 427 20.88 -12.31 -8.88
CA PRO A 427 21.72 -13.10 -8.01
C PRO A 427 23.19 -12.69 -8.07
N LEU A 428 23.91 -12.90 -6.97
CA LEU A 428 25.34 -12.58 -6.87
C LEU A 428 26.16 -13.28 -7.97
N LEU A 429 25.86 -14.55 -8.24
CA LEU A 429 26.48 -15.37 -9.26
C LEU A 429 25.43 -15.94 -10.21
N SER A 430 25.78 -16.05 -11.48
CA SER A 430 25.06 -16.89 -12.45
C SER A 430 25.41 -18.35 -12.24
N ASP A 431 24.59 -19.24 -12.79
CA ASP A 431 24.87 -20.69 -12.73
C ASP A 431 26.23 -20.99 -13.39
N ASP A 432 26.52 -20.32 -14.50
CA ASP A 432 27.79 -20.45 -15.22
C ASP A 432 28.98 -19.94 -14.40
N GLU A 433 28.87 -18.76 -13.79
CA GLU A 433 29.93 -18.20 -12.93
C GLU A 433 30.22 -19.13 -11.76
N LEU A 434 29.19 -19.75 -11.16
CA LEU A 434 29.38 -20.72 -10.09
C LEU A 434 30.09 -21.98 -10.59
N VAL A 435 29.65 -22.55 -11.71
CA VAL A 435 30.25 -23.77 -12.30
C VAL A 435 31.72 -23.53 -12.68
N TRP A 436 32.02 -22.41 -13.34
CA TRP A 436 33.39 -22.03 -13.68
C TRP A 436 34.24 -21.73 -12.45
N GLY A 437 33.67 -21.07 -11.44
CA GLY A 437 34.33 -20.81 -10.16
C GLY A 437 34.72 -22.09 -9.43
N LEU A 438 33.79 -23.04 -9.31
CA LEU A 438 34.03 -24.36 -8.71
C LEU A 438 35.04 -25.17 -9.54
N GLY A 439 34.92 -25.15 -10.87
CA GLY A 439 35.85 -25.82 -11.77
C GLY A 439 37.27 -25.27 -11.67
N GLY A 440 37.42 -23.95 -11.60
CA GLY A 440 38.71 -23.28 -11.40
C GLY A 440 39.34 -23.62 -10.05
N LEU A 441 38.54 -23.65 -8.98
CA LEU A 441 38.99 -23.99 -7.64
C LEU A 441 39.43 -25.46 -7.55
N LEU A 442 38.69 -26.37 -8.20
CA LEU A 442 39.08 -27.78 -8.33
C LEU A 442 40.38 -27.92 -9.14
N GLY A 443 40.54 -27.15 -10.22
CA GLY A 443 41.77 -27.11 -11.03
C GLY A 443 42.99 -26.65 -10.21
N LEU A 444 42.83 -25.62 -9.38
CA LEU A 444 43.88 -25.15 -8.47
C LEU A 444 44.25 -26.19 -7.41
N LEU A 445 43.26 -26.89 -6.84
CA LEU A 445 43.50 -27.98 -5.89
C LEU A 445 44.26 -29.14 -6.55
N LEU A 446 43.89 -29.53 -7.77
CA LEU A 446 44.59 -30.56 -8.54
C LEU A 446 46.02 -30.15 -8.87
N LEU A 447 46.24 -28.90 -9.30
CA LEU A 447 47.58 -28.35 -9.51
C LEU A 447 48.41 -28.35 -8.22
N GLY A 448 47.82 -27.94 -7.09
CA GLY A 448 48.45 -27.99 -5.78
C GLY A 448 48.85 -29.42 -5.37
N LEU A 449 47.99 -30.40 -5.62
CA LEU A 449 48.28 -31.82 -5.39
C LEU A 449 49.41 -32.33 -6.28
N VAL A 450 49.44 -31.95 -7.56
CA VAL A 450 50.52 -32.32 -8.49
C VAL A 450 51.84 -31.71 -8.03
N VAL A 451 51.86 -30.42 -7.69
CA VAL A 451 53.06 -29.74 -7.17
C VAL A 451 53.53 -30.38 -5.87
N TRP A 452 52.61 -30.73 -4.97
CA TRP A 452 52.93 -31.43 -3.73
C TRP A 452 53.51 -32.82 -3.98
N GLN A 453 52.94 -33.60 -4.90
CA GLN A 453 53.47 -34.91 -5.28
C GLN A 453 54.86 -34.83 -5.91
N VAL A 454 55.08 -33.86 -6.80
CA VAL A 454 56.40 -33.62 -7.42
C VAL A 454 57.41 -33.22 -6.35
N ARG A 455 57.07 -32.30 -5.44
CA ARG A 455 57.94 -31.91 -4.31
C ARG A 455 58.22 -33.07 -3.36
N ARG A 456 57.23 -33.93 -3.10
CA ARG A 456 57.40 -35.12 -2.25
C ARG A 456 58.33 -36.15 -2.90
N ARG A 457 58.25 -36.36 -4.22
CA ARG A 457 59.16 -37.25 -4.97
C ARG A 457 60.57 -36.67 -5.12
N ALA A 458 60.71 -35.35 -5.07
CA ALA A 458 62.00 -34.66 -5.16
C ALA A 458 62.73 -34.52 -3.81
N ARG A 459 62.17 -35.00 -2.69
CA ARG A 459 62.90 -35.09 -1.42
C ARG A 459 63.82 -36.32 -1.49
N PRO A 460 65.15 -36.15 -1.41
CA PRO A 460 66.07 -37.30 -1.31
C PRO A 460 65.79 -38.05 -0.01
N ASN A 461 65.86 -39.39 -0.05
CA ASN A 461 65.93 -40.20 1.16
C ASN A 461 67.22 -39.81 1.89
N GLU A 462 67.10 -39.15 3.04
CA GLU A 462 68.17 -39.16 4.05
C GLU A 462 68.13 -40.54 4.70
N GLU A 463 68.88 -41.49 4.13
CA GLU A 463 69.42 -42.67 4.83
C GLU A 463 70.92 -42.49 5.06
#